data_AF-A0A2S6RB06-F1
#
_entry.id   AF-A0A2S6RB06-F1
#
_cell.length_a   1.000
_cell.length_b   1.000
_cell.length_c   1.000
_cell.angle_alpha   90.00
_cell.angle_beta   90.00
_cell.angle_gamma   90.00
#
_symmetry.space_group_name_H-M   'P 1'
#
loop_
_entity.id
_entity.type
_entity.pdbx_description
1 polymer ?
#
loop_
_entity_poly.entity_id
_entity_poly.type
_entity_poly.pdbx_seq_one_letter_code
_entity_poly.pdbx_strand_id
1 'polypeptide(L)'
;MLRITGYSDRYALCPGEEIKFYINSENGESYNADIVRMIHGDTNPDGPGFKVEELDTQVSKEYAGRNQIIHGGSYAVVPHDHRMNVESFTLQAFIFPTTPD
;
A
#
# COMPACT_ATOMS: atom_id res chain seq x y z
N MET A 1 7.02 -7.50 14.10
CA MET A 1 6.42 -7.16 12.79
C MET A 1 5.56 -5.91 12.97
N LEU A 2 5.36 -5.09 11.93
CA LEU A 2 4.50 -3.90 12.02
C LEU A 2 3.04 -4.34 12.00
N ARG A 3 2.27 -3.99 13.05
CA ARG A 3 0.86 -4.39 13.20
C ARG A 3 -0.09 -3.66 12.26
N ILE A 4 0.26 -2.43 11.88
CA ILE A 4 -0.49 -1.58 10.96
C ILE A 4 0.46 -0.98 9.95
N THR A 5 0.07 -1.00 8.68
CA THR A 5 0.80 -0.37 7.58
C THR A 5 -0.20 0.29 6.63
N GLY A 6 0.26 1.26 5.86
CA GLY A 6 -0.60 1.89 4.86
C GLY A 6 0.14 2.72 3.84
N TYR A 7 -0.55 3.03 2.75
CA TYR A 7 -0.06 3.89 1.67
C TYR A 7 -1.23 4.62 1.01
N SER A 8 -0.92 5.68 0.26
CA SER A 8 -1.90 6.37 -0.57
C SER A 8 -1.75 6.00 -2.05
N ASP A 9 -2.83 6.14 -2.83
CA ASP A 9 -2.77 5.99 -4.30
C ASP A 9 -2.02 7.14 -5.00
N ARG A 10 -1.87 8.29 -4.33
CA ARG A 10 -1.25 9.51 -4.86
C ARG A 10 -0.33 10.17 -3.85
N TYR A 11 0.65 10.92 -4.35
CA TYR A 11 1.59 11.68 -3.52
C TYR A 11 1.14 13.12 -3.21
N ALA A 12 0.34 13.74 -4.09
CA ALA A 12 -0.10 15.12 -3.97
C ALA A 12 -1.47 15.31 -4.64
N LEU A 13 -2.17 16.37 -4.24
CA LEU A 13 -3.52 16.70 -4.69
C LEU A 13 -3.70 18.22 -4.75
N CYS A 14 -4.67 18.66 -5.54
CA CYS A 14 -5.23 20.01 -5.53
C CYS A 14 -6.55 20.07 -4.72
N PRO A 15 -6.99 21.28 -4.33
CA PRO A 15 -8.29 21.46 -3.68
C PRO A 15 -9.44 20.87 -4.52
N GLY A 16 -10.30 20.08 -3.89
CA GLY A 16 -11.43 19.41 -4.54
C GLY A 16 -11.13 18.02 -5.11
N GLU A 17 -9.87 17.58 -5.09
CA GLU A 17 -9.51 16.21 -5.47
C GLU A 17 -9.62 15.23 -4.30
N GLU A 18 -9.75 13.95 -4.62
CA GLU A 18 -9.79 12.84 -3.66
C GLU A 18 -8.47 12.06 -3.63
N ILE A 19 -8.08 11.60 -2.45
CA ILE A 19 -6.99 10.65 -2.19
C ILE A 19 -7.54 9.44 -1.45
N LYS A 20 -7.01 8.27 -1.78
CA LYS A 20 -7.38 7.01 -1.12
C LYS A 20 -6.22 6.50 -0.31
N PHE A 21 -6.49 6.13 0.93
CA PHE A 21 -5.55 5.45 1.81
C PHE A 21 -5.91 3.97 1.92
N TYR A 22 -4.93 3.11 1.71
CA TYR A 22 -5.05 1.67 1.84
C TYR A 22 -4.33 1.26 3.13
N ILE A 23 -5.10 0.83 4.13
CA ILE A 23 -4.57 0.47 5.46
C ILE A 23 -4.69 -1.04 5.68
N ASN A 24 -3.56 -1.70 5.91
CA ASN A 24 -3.50 -3.09 6.35
C ASN A 24 -3.38 -3.14 7.88
N SER A 25 -4.32 -3.82 8.51
CA SER A 25 -4.30 -4.16 9.93
C SER A 25 -4.11 -5.67 10.05
N GLU A 26 -2.96 -6.08 10.59
CA GLU A 26 -2.49 -7.47 10.52
C GLU A 26 -3.48 -8.47 11.11
N ASN A 27 -4.07 -8.16 12.27
CA ASN A 27 -5.05 -9.01 12.94
C ASN A 27 -6.48 -8.45 12.85
N GLY A 28 -6.70 -7.45 11.99
CA GLY A 28 -8.01 -6.82 11.82
C GLY A 28 -8.46 -5.93 12.98
N GLU A 29 -7.55 -5.51 13.87
CA GLU A 29 -7.86 -4.53 14.90
C GLU A 29 -8.33 -3.18 14.31
N SER A 30 -9.28 -2.52 14.98
CA SER A 30 -9.68 -1.15 14.62
C SER A 30 -8.53 -0.17 14.80
N TYR A 31 -8.59 0.94 14.06
CA TYR A 31 -7.56 1.97 14.09
C TYR A 31 -8.17 3.36 14.00
N ASN A 32 -7.52 4.33 14.63
CA ASN A 32 -7.81 5.75 14.45
C ASN A 32 -6.92 6.32 13.36
N ALA A 33 -7.46 7.25 12.57
CA ALA A 33 -6.68 7.96 11.56
C ALA A 33 -7.01 9.45 11.60
N ASP A 34 -5.99 10.27 11.85
CA ASP A 34 -6.07 11.73 11.91
C ASP A 34 -5.20 12.36 10.81
N ILE A 35 -5.56 13.56 10.37
CA ILE A 35 -4.76 14.33 9.42
C ILE A 35 -3.89 15.32 10.21
N VAL A 36 -2.59 15.32 9.95
CA VAL A 36 -1.65 16.24 10.58
C VAL A 36 -0.87 17.05 9.53
N ARG A 37 -0.56 18.30 9.86
CA ARG A 37 0.44 19.09 9.18
C ARG A 37 1.80 18.80 9.77
N MET A 38 2.66 18.13 9.01
CA MET A 38 4.07 17.93 9.37
C MET A 38 4.81 19.27 9.35
N ILE A 39 5.44 19.64 10.46
CA ILE A 39 6.24 20.88 10.60
C ILE A 39 7.74 20.55 10.68
N HIS A 40 8.11 19.54 11.47
CA HIS A 40 9.50 19.13 11.65
C HIS A 40 9.59 17.65 12.03
N GLY A 41 10.42 16.87 11.31
CA GLY A 41 10.51 15.41 11.48
C GLY A 41 11.71 14.91 12.29
N ASP A 42 12.74 15.72 12.49
CA ASP A 42 13.95 15.29 13.20
C ASP A 42 13.74 15.28 14.72
N THR A 43 14.15 14.18 15.35
CA THR A 43 14.03 13.88 16.78
C THR A 43 15.32 14.11 17.56
N ASN A 44 16.35 14.71 16.94
CA ASN A 44 17.58 15.08 17.63
C ASN A 44 17.28 15.97 18.86
N PRO A 45 17.76 15.60 20.07
CA PRO A 45 17.52 16.37 21.29
C PRO A 45 18.10 17.78 21.28
N ASP A 46 19.17 18.03 20.50
CA ASP A 46 19.78 19.37 20.35
C ASP A 46 19.10 20.20 19.25
N GLY A 47 18.13 19.61 18.55
CA GLY A 47 17.35 20.25 17.50
C GLY A 47 16.01 20.81 18.00
N PRO A 48 15.17 21.31 17.08
CA PRO A 48 13.83 21.80 17.42
C PRO A 48 12.86 20.71 17.91
N GLY A 49 13.20 19.43 17.73
CA GLY A 49 12.35 18.27 18.04
C GLY A 49 11.25 18.00 17.01
N PHE A 50 10.57 16.86 17.13
CA PHE A 50 9.44 16.48 16.27
C PHE A 50 8.24 17.41 16.49
N LYS A 51 7.66 17.92 15.39
CA LYS A 51 6.53 18.85 15.42
C LYS A 51 5.50 18.51 14.36
N VAL A 52 4.28 18.30 14.81
CA VAL A 52 3.08 18.14 13.98
C VAL A 52 1.95 18.97 14.56
N GLU A 53 1.02 19.37 13.72
CA GLU A 53 -0.23 20.01 14.12
C GLU A 53 -1.40 19.19 13.59
N GLU A 54 -2.26 18.74 14.48
CA GLU A 54 -3.47 18.01 14.12
C GLU A 54 -4.47 18.96 13.47
N LEU A 55 -5.09 18.49 12.39
CA LEU A 55 -6.12 19.22 11.67
C LEU A 55 -7.47 18.57 11.96
N ASP A 56 -8.45 19.39 12.35
CA ASP A 56 -9.83 18.94 12.48
C ASP A 56 -10.40 18.62 11.10
N THR A 57 -10.61 17.33 10.84
CA THR A 57 -11.10 16.83 9.56
C THR A 57 -12.13 15.73 9.77
N GLN A 58 -13.02 15.54 8.79
CA GLN A 58 -13.99 14.43 8.81
C GLN A 58 -13.34 13.04 8.72
N VAL A 59 -12.04 12.98 8.41
CA VAL A 59 -11.27 11.74 8.37
C VAL A 59 -10.90 11.27 9.78
N SER A 60 -10.77 12.20 10.75
CA SER A 60 -10.40 11.97 12.15
C SER A 60 -11.45 11.16 12.90
N LYS A 61 -11.35 9.82 12.81
CA LYS A 61 -12.24 8.86 13.49
C LYS A 61 -11.64 7.45 13.53
N GLU A 62 -12.38 6.56 14.19
CA GLU A 62 -12.09 5.13 14.20
C GLU A 62 -12.61 4.44 12.92
N TYR A 63 -11.82 3.50 12.41
CA TYR A 63 -12.11 2.65 11.26
C TYR A 63 -11.93 1.18 11.65
N ALA A 64 -12.78 0.32 11.08
CA ALA A 64 -12.58 -1.12 11.19
C ALA A 64 -11.34 -1.55 10.39
N GLY A 65 -10.42 -2.27 11.05
CA GLY A 65 -9.25 -2.84 10.40
C GLY A 65 -9.58 -4.05 9.54
N ARG A 66 -8.70 -4.33 8.59
CA ARG A 66 -8.72 -5.58 7.81
C ARG A 66 -7.31 -5.98 7.42
N ASN A 67 -7.07 -7.29 7.36
CA ASN A 67 -5.86 -7.84 6.77
C ASN A 67 -5.94 -7.72 5.24
N GLN A 68 -4.86 -7.27 4.60
CA GLN A 68 -4.71 -7.17 3.16
C GLN A 68 -3.44 -7.90 2.73
N ILE A 69 -3.61 -9.03 2.04
CA ILE A 69 -2.50 -9.88 1.57
C ILE A 69 -1.79 -9.20 0.40
N ILE A 70 -0.45 -9.13 0.46
CA ILE A 70 0.39 -8.61 -0.62
C ILE A 70 0.93 -9.79 -1.44
N HIS A 71 0.67 -9.78 -2.74
CA HIS A 71 1.25 -10.74 -3.69
C HIS A 71 2.55 -10.19 -4.25
N GLY A 72 3.65 -10.50 -3.58
CA GLY A 72 5.00 -10.08 -3.99
C GLY A 72 5.55 -10.90 -5.16
N GLY A 73 6.34 -10.24 -6.01
CA GLY A 73 6.96 -10.84 -7.20
C GLY A 73 6.29 -10.37 -8.49
N SER A 74 7.11 -10.05 -9.50
CA SER A 74 6.59 -9.71 -10.83
C SER A 74 6.28 -10.99 -11.60
N TYR A 75 5.08 -11.09 -12.17
CA TYR A 75 4.64 -12.22 -13.00
C TYR A 75 3.59 -11.75 -14.00
N ALA A 76 3.32 -12.58 -15.02
CA ALA A 76 2.23 -12.36 -15.96
C ALA A 76 1.03 -13.24 -15.57
N VAL A 77 -0.16 -12.67 -15.61
CA VAL A 77 -1.43 -13.40 -15.49
C VAL A 77 -2.18 -13.26 -16.80
N VAL A 78 -2.53 -14.40 -17.40
CA VAL A 78 -3.40 -14.44 -18.56
C VAL A 78 -4.71 -15.07 -18.11
N PRO A 79 -5.82 -14.30 -18.03
CA PRO A 79 -7.12 -14.87 -17.72
C PRO A 79 -7.51 -15.95 -18.73
N HIS A 80 -8.28 -16.93 -18.28
CA HIS A 80 -8.74 -18.00 -19.15
C HIS A 80 -9.58 -17.44 -20.31
N ASP A 81 -9.37 -17.99 -21.50
CA ASP A 81 -10.14 -17.69 -22.71
C ASP A 81 -10.43 -18.98 -23.47
N HIS A 82 -11.63 -19.08 -24.05
CA HIS A 82 -12.06 -20.25 -24.81
C HIS A 82 -11.11 -20.62 -25.97
N ARG A 83 -10.37 -19.66 -26.53
CA ARG A 83 -9.35 -19.89 -27.58
C ARG A 83 -8.18 -20.74 -27.09
N MET A 84 -7.98 -20.86 -25.78
CA MET A 84 -6.96 -21.72 -25.17
C MET A 84 -7.43 -23.15 -24.96
N ASN A 85 -8.70 -23.47 -25.26
CA ASN A 85 -9.24 -24.82 -25.17
C ASN A 85 -8.84 -25.65 -26.39
N VAL A 86 -7.58 -26.07 -26.41
CA VAL A 86 -6.98 -26.88 -27.49
C VAL A 86 -6.74 -28.30 -27.02
N GLU A 87 -6.84 -29.26 -27.95
CA GLU A 87 -6.52 -30.68 -27.66
C GLU A 87 -5.02 -30.92 -27.53
N SER A 88 -4.19 -30.09 -28.16
CA SER A 88 -2.72 -30.12 -28.05
C SER A 88 -2.10 -28.74 -28.29
N PHE A 89 -0.94 -28.48 -27.68
CA PHE A 89 -0.18 -27.24 -27.85
C PHE A 89 1.32 -27.46 -27.63
N THR A 90 2.11 -26.44 -27.95
CA THR A 90 3.54 -26.36 -27.60
C THR A 90 3.83 -24.97 -27.05
N LEU A 91 4.61 -24.91 -25.97
CA LEU A 91 5.09 -23.66 -25.39
C LEU A 91 6.61 -23.60 -25.55
N GLN A 92 7.11 -22.49 -26.10
CA GLN A 92 8.54 -22.21 -26.22
C GLN A 92 8.81 -20.80 -25.70
N ALA A 93 9.89 -20.63 -24.95
CA ALA A 93 10.31 -19.33 -24.43
C ALA A 93 11.84 -19.23 -24.39
N PHE A 94 12.35 -18.02 -24.61
CA PHE A 94 13.74 -17.68 -24.32
C PHE A 94 13.82 -17.18 -22.87
N ILE A 95 14.60 -17.85 -22.03
CA ILE A 95 14.71 -17.57 -20.60
C ILE A 95 16.18 -17.29 -20.26
N PHE A 96 16.42 -16.23 -19.49
CA PHE A 96 17.75 -15.88 -18.95
C PHE A 96 17.70 -15.92 -17.41
N PRO A 97 17.99 -17.06 -16.77
CA PRO A 97 17.94 -17.17 -15.32
C PRO A 97 19.10 -16.40 -14.68
N THR A 98 18.80 -15.55 -13.68
CA THR A 98 19.82 -14.75 -12.97
C THR A 98 20.20 -15.32 -11.60
N THR A 99 19.51 -16.36 -11.13
CA THR A 99 19.82 -17.12 -9.90
C THR A 99 19.66 -18.64 -10.11
N PRO A 100 20.32 -19.24 -11.12
CA PRO A 100 20.41 -20.71 -11.21
C PRO A 100 21.34 -21.26 -10.10
N ASP A 101 21.20 -22.55 -9.77
CA ASP A 101 22.11 -23.26 -8.85
C ASP A 101 23.59 -23.18 -9.28
#